data_AF-A0A6L8U3G3-F1
#
_entry.id   AF-A0A6L8U3G3-F1
#
_cell.length_a   1.000
_cell.length_b   1.000
_cell.length_c   1.000
_cell.angle_alpha   90.00
_cell.angle_beta   90.00
_cell.angle_gamma   90.00
#
_symmetry.space_group_name_H-M   'P 1'
#
loop_
_entity.id
_entity.type
_entity.pdbx_description
1 polymer ?
#
loop_
_entity_poly.entity_id
_entity_poly.type
_entity_poly.pdbx_seq_one_letter_code
_entity_poly.pdbx_strand_id
1 'polypeptide(L)'
;SNRSFQANYSQNTYTVSVSNSPSSGGTATGGGNYAHGSQATITASPSTGYAFVNWTEGGSVVSTNASYTFTVNSNRSFQANYSQNTYTVSVSNSPSSGGTATGGGT
;
A
#
# COMPACT_ATOMS: atom_id res chain seq x y z
N SER A 1 52.17 24.90 21.72
CA SER A 1 51.23 23.77 21.83
C SER A 1 50.07 23.97 20.89
N ASN A 2 49.96 23.17 19.83
CA ASN A 2 48.77 23.18 18.97
C ASN A 2 47.66 22.39 19.67
N ARG A 3 46.50 23.01 19.89
CA ARG A 3 45.29 22.31 20.34
C ARG A 3 44.38 22.17 19.12
N SER A 4 44.19 20.95 18.63
CA SER A 4 43.12 20.69 17.67
C SER A 4 41.81 20.54 18.43
N PHE A 5 40.79 21.27 17.99
CA PHE A 5 39.41 21.02 18.39
C PHE A 5 38.77 20.16 17.31
N GLN A 6 38.41 18.93 17.65
CA GLN A 6 37.66 18.04 16.76
C GLN A 6 36.18 18.18 17.12
N ALA A 7 35.36 18.66 16.18
CA ALA A 7 33.91 18.67 16.34
C ALA A 7 33.35 17.30 15.94
N ASN A 8 32.66 16.63 16.86
CA ASN A 8 31.94 15.39 16.59
C ASN A 8 30.50 15.75 16.15
N TYR A 9 30.17 15.52 14.88
CA TYR A 9 28.81 15.69 14.38
C TYR A 9 28.13 14.31 14.28
N SER A 10 27.02 14.11 15.00
CA SER A 10 26.14 12.96 14.79
C SER A 10 24.97 13.35 13.90
N GLN A 11 24.71 12.58 12.84
CA GLN A 11 23.57 12.82 11.97
C GLN A 11 22.27 12.36 12.65
N ASN A 12 21.27 13.26 12.72
CA ASN A 12 19.96 12.89 13.20
C ASN A 12 19.34 11.81 12.30
N THR A 13 18.70 10.82 12.91
CA THR A 13 17.97 9.75 12.21
C THR A 13 16.50 9.76 12.60
N TYR A 14 15.65 9.36 11.65
CA TYR A 14 14.20 9.26 11.84
C TYR A 14 13.69 7.92 11.31
N THR A 15 12.58 7.47 11.88
CA THR A 15 11.95 6.20 11.53
C THR A 15 10.82 6.42 10.52
N VAL A 16 10.85 5.63 9.45
CA VAL A 16 9.74 5.46 8.51
C VAL A 16 9.09 4.10 8.78
N SER A 17 7.79 4.10 9.03
CA SER A 17 6.99 2.89 9.21
C SER A 17 5.97 2.75 8.09
N VAL A 18 5.71 1.51 7.67
CA VAL A 18 4.71 1.19 6.64
C VAL A 18 3.78 0.09 7.14
N SER A 19 2.51 0.16 6.72
CA SER A 19 1.47 -0.81 7.07
C SER A 19 0.52 -1.03 5.88
N ASN A 20 -0.28 -2.09 5.94
CA ASN A 20 -1.21 -2.49 4.88
C ASN A 20 -2.65 -2.44 5.40
N SER A 21 -3.58 -1.94 4.59
CA SER A 21 -5.01 -1.90 4.88
C SER A 21 -5.84 -2.27 3.64
N PRO A 22 -6.54 -3.42 3.63
CA PRO A 22 -6.45 -4.50 4.61
C PRO A 22 -5.06 -5.13 4.66
N SER A 23 -4.74 -5.83 5.76
CA SER A 23 -3.45 -6.50 5.95
C SER A 23 -3.18 -7.60 4.92
N SER A 24 -4.22 -8.23 4.38
CA SER A 24 -4.16 -9.21 3.29
C SER A 24 -4.04 -8.57 1.89
N GLY A 25 -4.24 -7.25 1.79
CA GLY A 25 -4.36 -6.55 0.51
C GLY A 25 -3.05 -6.51 -0.30
N GLY A 26 -1.91 -6.67 0.36
CA GLY A 26 -0.61 -6.67 -0.29
C GLY A 26 0.55 -6.61 0.69
N THR A 27 1.72 -6.31 0.16
CA THR A 27 2.94 -6.02 0.93
C THR A 27 3.35 -4.57 0.76
N ALA A 28 3.96 -4.01 1.81
CA ALA A 28 4.53 -2.67 1.84
C ALA A 28 6.00 -2.76 2.26
N THR A 29 6.89 -2.07 1.55
CA THR A 29 8.34 -2.03 1.82
C THR A 29 8.86 -0.60 1.81
N GLY A 30 10.12 -0.40 2.24
CA GLY A 30 10.75 0.92 2.34
C GLY A 30 10.62 1.60 3.71
N GLY A 31 10.16 0.87 4.73
CA GLY A 31 10.30 1.28 6.12
C GLY A 31 11.74 1.07 6.63
N GLY A 32 12.12 1.81 7.67
CA GLY A 32 13.44 1.73 8.27
C GLY A 32 13.88 3.04 8.94
N ASN A 33 15.15 3.08 9.34
CA ASN A 33 15.79 4.29 9.87
C ASN A 33 16.55 5.02 8.76
N TYR A 34 16.29 6.31 8.65
CA TYR A 34 16.85 7.17 7.61
C TYR A 34 17.51 8.39 8.23
N ALA A 35 18.59 8.86 7.60
CA ALA A 35 19.22 10.11 7.96
C ALA A 35 18.27 11.30 7.68
N HIS A 36 18.30 12.32 8.53
CA HIS A 36 17.62 13.59 8.30
C HIS A 36 18.00 14.18 6.93
N GLY A 37 17.00 14.57 6.14
CA GLY A 37 17.17 15.14 4.80
C GLY A 37 17.45 14.11 3.70
N SER A 38 17.60 12.82 4.03
CA SER A 38 17.74 11.77 3.03
C SER A 38 16.42 11.50 2.30
N GLN A 39 16.51 10.89 1.11
CA GLN A 39 15.34 10.41 0.38
C GLN A 39 15.05 8.96 0.77
N ALA A 40 13.78 8.68 1.05
CA ALA A 40 13.26 7.33 1.23
C ALA A 40 12.20 7.04 0.16
N THR A 41 12.12 5.78 -0.27
CA THR A 41 11.11 5.31 -1.20
C THR A 41 10.34 4.15 -0.58
N ILE A 42 9.03 4.30 -0.46
CA ILE A 42 8.12 3.23 -0.05
C ILE A 42 7.45 2.62 -1.27
N THR A 43 7.26 1.30 -1.26
CA THR A 43 6.65 0.56 -2.38
C THR A 43 5.53 -0.35 -1.88
N ALA A 44 4.39 -0.31 -2.55
CA ALA A 44 3.27 -1.20 -2.31
C ALA A 44 3.14 -2.23 -3.44
N SER A 45 3.00 -3.51 -3.10
CA SER A 45 2.73 -4.60 -4.04
C SER A 45 1.41 -5.28 -3.68
N PRO A 46 0.34 -5.15 -4.49
CA PRO A 46 -0.94 -5.82 -4.21
C PRO A 46 -0.82 -7.35 -4.22
N SER A 47 -1.56 -7.99 -3.34
CA SER A 47 -1.83 -9.43 -3.40
C SER A 47 -2.80 -9.75 -4.53
N THR A 48 -2.83 -11.01 -4.98
CA THR A 48 -3.83 -11.48 -5.95
C THR A 48 -5.25 -11.16 -5.49
N GLY A 49 -6.06 -10.61 -6.40
CA GLY A 49 -7.44 -10.21 -6.10
C GLY A 49 -7.58 -8.84 -5.44
N TYR A 50 -6.48 -8.08 -5.28
CA TYR A 50 -6.49 -6.71 -4.79
C TYR A 50 -5.83 -5.74 -5.78
N ALA A 51 -6.19 -4.48 -5.66
CA ALA A 51 -5.54 -3.35 -6.31
C ALA A 51 -5.04 -2.36 -5.25
N PHE A 52 -3.86 -1.81 -5.45
CA PHE A 52 -3.39 -0.68 -4.66
C PHE A 52 -4.19 0.57 -5.04
N VAL A 53 -4.64 1.31 -4.03
CA VAL A 53 -5.46 2.53 -4.20
C VAL A 53 -4.60 3.77 -3.95
N ASN A 54 -3.97 3.87 -2.78
CA ASN A 54 -3.14 5.01 -2.40
C ASN A 54 -2.31 4.74 -1.14
N TRP A 55 -1.34 5.61 -0.91
CA TRP A 55 -0.67 5.80 0.36
C TRP A 55 -1.38 6.90 1.16
N THR A 56 -1.55 6.66 2.46
CA THR A 56 -2.01 7.68 3.42
C THR A 56 -1.02 7.87 4.57
N GLU A 57 -0.98 9.08 5.10
CA GLU A 57 -0.29 9.42 6.35
C GLU A 57 -1.25 10.25 7.21
N GLY A 58 -1.47 9.85 8.46
CA GLY A 58 -2.44 10.52 9.33
C GLY A 58 -3.88 10.57 8.76
N GLY A 59 -4.24 9.60 7.92
CA GLY A 59 -5.55 9.55 7.24
C GLY A 59 -5.67 10.41 5.98
N SER A 60 -4.65 11.19 5.63
CA SER A 60 -4.64 12.00 4.40
C SER A 60 -3.89 11.28 3.27
N VAL A 61 -4.42 11.34 2.05
CA VAL A 61 -3.78 10.75 0.87
C VAL A 61 -2.53 11.55 0.51
N VAL A 62 -1.38 10.87 0.45
CA VAL A 62 -0.09 11.48 0.10
C VAL A 62 0.42 11.08 -1.29
N SER A 63 -0.05 9.94 -1.81
CA SER A 63 0.31 9.48 -3.16
C SER A 63 -0.68 8.42 -3.65
N THR A 64 -1.02 8.47 -4.94
CA THR A 64 -1.74 7.39 -5.64
C THR A 64 -0.79 6.47 -6.43
N ASN A 65 0.51 6.78 -6.46
CA ASN A 65 1.53 5.92 -7.05
C ASN A 65 2.01 4.89 -6.02
N ALA A 66 2.09 3.63 -6.44
CA ALA A 66 2.54 2.51 -5.59
C ALA A 66 3.97 2.69 -5.08
N SER A 67 4.84 3.30 -5.89
CA SER A 67 6.17 3.78 -5.48
C SER A 67 6.08 5.27 -5.16
N TYR A 68 6.48 5.65 -3.94
CA TYR A 68 6.43 7.02 -3.45
C TYR A 68 7.76 7.40 -2.79
N THR A 69 8.41 8.44 -3.32
CA THR A 69 9.67 8.97 -2.80
C THR A 69 9.45 10.30 -2.10
N PHE A 70 10.07 10.48 -0.94
CA PHE A 70 9.95 11.70 -0.13
C PHE A 70 11.22 11.96 0.68
N THR A 71 11.36 13.19 1.16
CA THR A 71 12.44 13.58 2.08
C THR A 71 12.06 13.25 3.53
N VAL A 72 12.99 12.65 4.27
CA VAL A 72 12.79 12.29 5.68
C VAL A 72 13.27 13.42 6.59
N ASN A 73 12.31 14.22 7.09
CA ASN A 73 12.59 15.34 8.01
C ASN A 73 12.04 15.08 9.44
N SER A 74 11.27 14.02 9.61
CA SER A 74 10.68 13.60 10.88
C SER A 74 10.36 12.11 10.83
N ASN A 75 9.90 11.54 11.95
CA ASN A 75 9.28 10.22 11.93
C ASN A 75 8.02 10.27 11.05
N ARG A 76 7.82 9.22 10.24
CA ARG A 76 6.70 9.13 9.30
C ARG A 76 6.07 7.74 9.34
N SER A 77 4.74 7.70 9.18
CA SER A 77 3.98 6.45 9.24
C SER A 77 2.98 6.40 8.11
N PHE A 78 3.20 5.48 7.17
CA PHE A 78 2.37 5.34 5.99
C PHE A 78 1.51 4.08 6.05
N GLN A 79 0.33 4.18 5.45
CA GLN A 79 -0.57 3.06 5.22
C GLN A 79 -0.83 2.91 3.72
N ALA A 80 -0.51 1.72 3.19
CA ALA A 80 -0.90 1.31 1.85
C ALA A 80 -2.35 0.81 1.89
N ASN A 81 -3.22 1.48 1.14
CA ASN A 81 -4.62 1.13 1.03
C ASN A 81 -4.87 0.29 -0.21
N TYR A 82 -5.62 -0.80 -0.05
CA TYR A 82 -5.97 -1.71 -1.13
C TYR A 82 -7.49 -1.89 -1.21
N SER A 83 -7.97 -2.18 -2.41
CA SER A 83 -9.36 -2.57 -2.67
C SER A 83 -9.39 -3.97 -3.26
N GLN A 84 -10.36 -4.78 -2.86
CA GLN A 84 -10.59 -6.08 -3.48
C GLN A 84 -11.16 -5.87 -4.90
N ASN A 85 -10.67 -6.64 -5.86
CA ASN A 85 -11.19 -6.64 -7.22
C ASN A 85 -12.52 -7.43 -7.23
N THR A 86 -13.60 -6.80 -7.69
CA THR A 86 -14.90 -7.46 -7.85
C THR A 86 -15.18 -7.70 -9.33
N TYR A 87 -15.43 -8.96 -9.70
CA TYR A 87 -15.90 -9.32 -11.04
C TYR A 87 -17.39 -9.66 -10.97
N THR A 88 -18.25 -8.81 -11.52
CA THR A 88 -19.67 -9.15 -11.69
C THR A 88 -19.83 -10.04 -12.91
N VAL A 89 -20.14 -11.32 -12.70
CA VAL A 89 -20.60 -12.20 -13.78
C VAL A 89 -22.09 -11.95 -13.97
N SER A 90 -22.46 -11.12 -14.95
CA SER A 90 -23.84 -11.01 -15.40
C SER A 90 -24.16 -12.22 -16.27
N VAL A 91 -24.90 -13.20 -15.73
CA VAL A 91 -25.57 -14.20 -16.57
C VAL A 91 -26.81 -13.52 -17.14
N SER A 92 -26.72 -13.06 -18.39
CA SER A 92 -27.92 -12.67 -19.13
C SER A 92 -28.60 -13.93 -19.64
N ASN A 93 -29.53 -14.48 -18.87
CA ASN A 93 -30.44 -15.51 -19.36
C ASN A 93 -31.40 -14.83 -20.36
N SER A 94 -31.13 -14.99 -21.65
CA SER A 94 -32.11 -14.72 -22.71
C SER A 94 -31.95 -15.80 -23.78
N PRO A 95 -33.02 -16.54 -24.13
CA PRO A 95 -34.41 -16.05 -24.20
C PRO A 95 -35.39 -16.64 -23.18
N SER A 96 -36.47 -15.89 -22.97
CA SER A 96 -37.66 -16.17 -22.16
C SER A 96 -38.64 -17.20 -22.77
N SER A 97 -38.16 -18.27 -23.40
CA SER A 97 -39.07 -19.29 -23.93
C SER A 97 -38.39 -20.64 -24.13
N GLY A 98 -38.95 -21.67 -23.48
CA GLY A 98 -38.83 -23.05 -23.94
C GLY A 98 -38.28 -24.04 -22.92
N GLY A 99 -39.19 -24.71 -22.20
CA GLY A 99 -38.90 -26.05 -21.66
C GLY A 99 -39.50 -26.35 -20.29
N THR A 100 -40.81 -26.57 -20.20
CA THR A 100 -41.37 -27.42 -19.14
C THR A 100 -40.90 -28.85 -19.35
N ALA A 101 -40.09 -29.39 -18.44
CA ALA A 101 -39.83 -30.83 -18.34
C ALA A 101 -40.62 -31.40 -17.15
N THR A 102 -41.82 -31.91 -17.39
CA THR A 102 -42.51 -32.80 -16.46
C THR A 102 -41.94 -34.21 -16.61
N GLY A 103 -41.06 -34.62 -15.70
CA GLY A 103 -40.64 -36.01 -15.54
C GLY A 103 -41.46 -36.68 -14.46
N GLY A 104 -42.48 -37.44 -14.85
CA GLY A 104 -43.17 -38.39 -13.98
C GLY A 104 -42.50 -39.76 -14.05
N GLY A 105 -42.29 -40.36 -12.89
CA GLY A 105 -41.84 -41.73 -12.65
C GLY A 105 -41.55 -41.84 -11.15
N THR A 106 -42.23 -42.65 -10.36
CA THR A 106 -42.51 -44.10 -10.50
C THR A 106 -43.98 -44.47 -10.34
#